data_AF-A0A974YH68-F1
#
_entry.id   AF-A0A974YH68-F1
#
_cell.length_a   1.000
_cell.length_b   1.000
_cell.length_c   1.000
_cell.angle_alpha   90.00
_cell.angle_beta   90.00
_cell.angle_gamma   90.00
#
_symmetry.space_group_name_H-M   'P 1'
#
loop_
_entity.id
_entity.type
_entity.pdbx_description
1 polymer ?
#
loop_
_entity_poly.entity_id
_entity_poly.type
_entity_poly.pdbx_seq_one_letter_code
_entity_poly.pdbx_strand_id
1 'polypeptide(L)'
;MIRASCHTADNALALEFDATPWFAEADRQSILHLAKDGWSSAWVADGLEAHPGYEGLHQLVKYAATRLREESLEDPTWAALDCSVNQSDAMHWLAENRPEIAAMIQGQHAQR
;
A
#
# COMPACT_ATOMS: atom_id res chain seq x y z
N MET A 1 0.37 -13.80 -6.61
CA MET A 1 -0.32 -13.11 -5.52
C MET A 1 0.70 -12.25 -4.81
N ILE A 2 0.37 -11.00 -4.56
CA ILE A 2 1.17 -10.06 -3.78
C ILE A 2 0.37 -9.79 -2.54
N ARG A 3 0.79 -10.31 -1.38
CA ARG A 3 0.05 -10.07 -0.14
C ARG A 3 0.23 -8.63 0.30
N ALA A 4 -0.86 -8.01 0.70
CA ALA A 4 -0.87 -6.71 1.35
C ALA A 4 -1.82 -6.74 2.54
N SER A 5 -1.54 -5.88 3.51
CA SER A 5 -2.38 -5.70 4.69
C SER A 5 -2.58 -4.22 4.98
N CYS A 6 -3.77 -3.87 5.44
CA CYS A 6 -4.05 -2.57 6.00
C CYS A 6 -4.62 -2.73 7.41
N HIS A 7 -4.30 -1.81 8.30
CA HIS A 7 -4.90 -1.74 9.61
C HIS A 7 -5.14 -0.29 10.04
N THR A 8 -6.15 -0.10 10.89
CA THR A 8 -6.35 1.19 11.54
C THR A 8 -5.30 1.42 12.61
N ALA A 9 -5.00 2.67 12.91
CA ALA A 9 -3.98 3.04 13.89
C ALA A 9 -4.32 2.57 15.32
N ASP A 10 -5.61 2.44 15.64
CA ASP A 10 -6.11 1.85 16.88
C ASP A 10 -6.11 0.30 16.87
N ASN A 11 -5.70 -0.32 15.76
CA ASN A 11 -5.74 -1.75 15.50
C ASN A 11 -7.14 -2.39 15.65
N ALA A 12 -8.21 -1.60 15.62
CA ALA A 12 -9.58 -2.11 15.72
C ALA A 12 -10.02 -2.88 14.47
N LEU A 13 -9.51 -2.48 13.30
CA LEU A 13 -9.79 -3.14 12.03
C LEU A 13 -8.48 -3.48 11.31
N ALA A 14 -8.44 -4.66 10.69
CA ALA A 14 -7.36 -5.09 9.82
C ALA A 14 -7.92 -5.92 8.66
N LEU A 15 -7.28 -5.84 7.51
CA LEU A 15 -7.63 -6.60 6.31
C LEU A 15 -6.36 -7.03 5.58
N GLU A 16 -6.34 -8.28 5.13
CA GLU A 16 -5.37 -8.77 4.16
C GLU A 16 -6.02 -8.93 2.79
N PHE A 17 -5.31 -8.59 1.72
CA PHE A 17 -5.81 -8.65 0.35
C PHE A 17 -4.71 -8.94 -0.67
N ASP A 18 -5.10 -9.30 -1.91
CA ASP A 18 -4.17 -9.47 -3.03
C ASP A 18 -3.95 -8.15 -3.76
N ALA A 19 -2.75 -7.59 -3.69
CA ALA A 19 -2.36 -6.38 -4.42
C ALA A 19 -1.98 -6.64 -5.89
N THR A 20 -1.98 -7.90 -6.36
CA THR A 20 -1.61 -8.26 -7.74
C THR A 20 -2.38 -7.46 -8.81
N PRO A 21 -3.72 -7.30 -8.74
CA PRO A 21 -4.47 -6.49 -9.70
C PRO A 21 -3.94 -5.06 -9.81
N TRP A 22 -3.69 -4.39 -8.68
CA TRP A 22 -3.11 -3.05 -8.69
C TRP A 22 -1.70 -3.01 -9.27
N PHE A 23 -0.83 -3.98 -8.94
CA PHE A 23 0.51 -4.06 -9.51
C PHE A 23 0.50 -4.27 -11.03
N ALA A 24 -0.54 -4.91 -11.57
CA ALA A 24 -0.71 -5.07 -13.01
C ALA A 24 -1.05 -3.74 -13.69
N GLU A 25 -1.88 -2.91 -13.08
CA GLU A 25 -2.41 -1.68 -13.69
C GLU A 25 -1.61 -0.40 -13.35
N ALA A 26 -1.01 -0.35 -12.16
CA ALA A 26 -0.33 0.83 -11.64
C ALA A 26 0.84 1.25 -12.53
N ASP A 27 0.99 2.55 -12.76
CA ASP A 27 2.11 3.06 -13.53
C ASP A 27 3.45 2.88 -12.80
N ARG A 28 4.54 3.02 -13.55
CA ARG A 28 5.88 2.83 -13.02
C ARG A 28 6.22 3.75 -11.85
N GLN A 29 5.81 5.02 -11.89
CA GLN A 29 6.16 5.98 -10.83
C GLN A 29 5.47 5.63 -9.52
N SER A 30 4.20 5.20 -9.58
CA SER A 30 3.46 4.74 -8.39
C SER A 30 4.16 3.56 -7.69
N ILE A 31 4.64 2.57 -8.45
CA ILE A 31 5.38 1.44 -7.87
C ILE A 31 6.75 1.86 -7.30
N LEU A 32 7.49 2.70 -8.02
CA LEU A 32 8.78 3.20 -7.53
C LEU A 32 8.64 4.04 -6.26
N HIS A 33 7.57 4.85 -6.17
CA HIS A 33 7.26 5.61 -4.97
C HIS A 33 6.99 4.68 -3.79
N LEU A 34 6.13 3.67 -3.99
CA LEU A 34 5.83 2.69 -2.96
C LEU A 34 7.08 1.94 -2.48
N ALA A 35 7.95 1.52 -3.41
CA ALA A 35 9.21 0.85 -3.06
C ALA A 35 10.16 1.78 -2.27
N LYS A 36 10.22 3.07 -2.63
CA LYS A 36 11.04 4.07 -1.92
C LYS A 36 10.58 4.31 -0.49
N ASP A 37 9.28 4.24 -0.25
CA ASP A 37 8.66 4.38 1.07
C ASP A 37 8.65 3.05 1.86
N GLY A 38 9.42 2.05 1.40
CA GLY A 38 9.59 0.80 2.13
C GLY A 38 8.40 -0.14 2.02
N TRP A 39 7.61 -0.03 0.93
CA TRP A 39 6.42 -0.85 0.68
C TRP A 39 5.27 -0.60 1.65
N SER A 40 5.32 0.51 2.41
CA SER A 40 4.19 0.99 3.19
C SER A 40 3.82 2.40 2.75
N SER A 41 2.52 2.65 2.56
CA SER A 41 2.05 4.03 2.44
C SER A 41 0.55 4.16 2.64
N ALA A 42 0.14 5.24 3.31
CA ALA A 42 -1.26 5.57 3.53
C ALA A 42 -2.03 5.81 2.21
N TRP A 43 -1.37 6.36 1.17
CA TRP A 43 -2.02 6.61 -0.12
C TRP A 43 -2.36 5.33 -0.89
N VAL A 44 -1.76 4.19 -0.52
CA VAL A 44 -2.13 2.89 -1.11
C VAL A 44 -3.60 2.58 -0.82
N ALA A 45 -4.11 2.98 0.34
CA ALA A 45 -5.53 2.84 0.65
C ALA A 45 -6.41 3.71 -0.24
N ASP A 46 -6.05 4.98 -0.42
CA ASP A 46 -6.80 5.94 -1.24
C ASP A 46 -6.84 5.51 -2.72
N GLY A 47 -5.73 4.96 -3.22
CA GLY A 47 -5.62 4.48 -4.60
C GLY A 47 -6.34 3.16 -4.86
N LEU A 48 -6.44 2.29 -3.85
CA LEU A 48 -7.06 0.96 -3.96
C LEU A 48 -8.55 0.96 -3.62
N GLU A 49 -9.03 1.87 -2.77
CA GLU A 49 -10.44 1.94 -2.36
C GLU A 49 -11.39 2.06 -3.56
N ALA A 50 -10.99 2.79 -4.60
CA ALA A 50 -11.81 2.99 -5.79
C ALA A 50 -11.80 1.80 -6.77
N HIS A 51 -10.95 0.80 -6.55
CA HIS A 51 -10.76 -0.29 -7.49
C HIS A 51 -11.68 -1.49 -7.16
N PRO A 52 -12.42 -2.05 -8.15
CA PRO A 52 -13.26 -3.23 -7.94
C PRO A 52 -12.46 -4.40 -7.35
N GLY A 53 -13.00 -5.10 -6.35
CA GLY A 53 -12.32 -6.21 -5.65
C GLY A 53 -11.57 -5.81 -4.37
N TYR A 54 -11.58 -4.53 -3.99
CA TYR A 54 -11.00 -4.02 -2.74
C TYR A 54 -12.05 -3.42 -1.80
N GLU A 55 -13.29 -3.90 -1.83
CA GLU A 55 -14.41 -3.34 -1.07
C GLU A 55 -14.17 -3.32 0.44
N GLY A 56 -13.36 -4.25 0.96
CA GLY A 56 -12.96 -4.26 2.37
C GLY A 56 -12.13 -3.03 2.77
N LEU A 57 -11.35 -2.44 1.85
CA LEU A 57 -10.59 -1.22 2.12
C LEU A 57 -11.51 -0.02 2.33
N HIS A 58 -12.63 0.06 1.61
CA HIS A 58 -13.63 1.12 1.82
C HIS A 58 -14.13 1.14 3.27
N GLN A 59 -14.30 -0.02 3.91
CA GLN A 59 -14.74 -0.09 5.31
C GLN A 59 -13.67 0.44 6.27
N LEU A 60 -12.39 0.13 6.02
CA LEU A 60 -11.25 0.62 6.81
C LEU A 60 -11.08 2.13 6.66
N VAL A 61 -11.08 2.63 5.42
CA VAL A 61 -10.98 4.08 5.12
C VAL A 61 -12.14 4.83 5.77
N LYS A 62 -13.37 4.33 5.63
CA LYS A 62 -14.54 4.92 6.27
C LYS A 62 -14.45 4.93 7.80
N TYR A 63 -13.95 3.87 8.42
CA TYR A 63 -13.75 3.83 9.87
C TYR A 63 -12.70 4.87 10.30
N ALA A 64 -11.53 4.89 9.65
CA ALA A 64 -10.48 5.86 9.94
C ALA A 64 -11.00 7.30 9.79
N ALA A 65 -11.72 7.60 8.70
CA ALA A 65 -12.26 8.92 8.41
C ALA A 65 -13.40 9.38 9.32
N THR A 66 -14.04 8.47 10.06
CA THR A 66 -15.16 8.80 10.97
C THR A 66 -14.76 8.74 12.43
N ARG A 67 -14.10 7.64 12.85
CA ARG A 67 -13.77 7.37 14.24
C ARG A 67 -12.45 7.99 14.66
N LEU A 68 -11.44 8.00 13.78
CA LEU A 68 -10.07 8.42 14.09
C LEU A 68 -9.75 9.83 13.59
N ARG A 69 -10.78 10.52 13.07
CA ARG A 69 -10.63 11.84 12.45
C ARG A 69 -10.20 12.90 13.44
N GLU A 70 -10.77 12.89 14.65
CA GLU A 70 -10.43 13.90 15.66
C GLU A 70 -8.98 13.74 16.10
N GLU A 71 -8.55 12.50 16.39
CA GLU A 71 -7.18 12.18 16.77
C GLU A 71 -6.17 12.48 15.65
N SER A 72 -6.52 12.21 14.39
CA SER A 72 -5.69 12.54 13.22
C SER A 72 -5.60 14.06 12.94
N LEU A 73 -6.61 14.85 13.35
CA LEU A 73 -6.55 16.30 13.27
C LEU A 73 -5.66 16.91 14.37
N GLU A 74 -5.60 16.28 15.54
CA GLU A 74 -4.71 16.68 16.64
C GLU A 74 -3.25 16.35 16.36
N ASP A 75 -2.98 15.21 15.72
CA ASP A 75 -1.64 14.82 15.26
C ASP A 75 -1.65 14.40 13.76
N PRO A 76 -1.31 15.33 12.84
CA PRO A 76 -1.23 15.03 11.41
C PRO A 76 -0.11 14.04 11.04
N THR A 77 0.83 13.78 11.94
CA THR A 77 1.87 12.75 11.73
C THR A 77 1.38 11.36 12.12
N TRP A 78 0.25 11.28 12.82
CA TRP A 78 -0.43 10.04 13.14
C TRP A 78 -1.34 9.62 11.98
N ALA A 79 -0.82 8.70 11.15
CA ALA A 79 -1.60 8.10 10.08
C ALA A 79 -2.70 7.23 10.68
N ALA A 80 -3.97 7.63 10.52
CA ALA A 80 -5.13 6.90 11.02
C ALA A 80 -5.28 5.49 10.40
N LEU A 81 -4.59 5.24 9.30
CA LEU A 81 -4.54 3.98 8.57
C LEU A 81 -3.10 3.75 8.08
N ASP A 82 -2.61 2.52 8.25
CA ASP A 82 -1.36 2.07 7.65
C ASP A 82 -1.63 0.89 6.71
N CYS A 83 -0.94 0.87 5.57
CA CYS A 83 -1.08 -0.16 4.55
C CYS A 83 0.30 -0.59 4.07
N SER A 84 0.61 -1.87 4.23
CA SER A 84 1.88 -2.46 3.84
C SER A 84 1.69 -3.54 2.78
N VAL A 85 2.61 -3.58 1.82
CA VAL A 85 2.71 -4.63 0.80
C VAL A 85 3.89 -5.52 1.16
N ASN A 86 3.72 -6.83 1.05
CA ASN A 86 4.81 -7.77 1.24
C ASN A 86 5.88 -7.56 0.16
N GLN A 87 7.02 -6.99 0.57
CA GLN A 87 8.13 -6.68 -0.32
C GLN A 87 8.63 -7.90 -1.11
N SER A 88 8.74 -9.07 -0.47
CA SER A 88 9.24 -10.28 -1.12
C SER A 88 8.31 -10.73 -2.23
N ASP A 89 7.00 -10.78 -1.96
CA ASP A 89 6.00 -11.13 -2.96
C ASP A 89 5.96 -10.10 -4.10
N ALA A 90 6.03 -8.80 -3.77
CA ALA A 90 6.03 -7.71 -4.74
C ALA A 90 7.25 -7.76 -5.67
N MET A 91 8.45 -7.93 -5.10
CA MET A 91 9.69 -8.02 -5.89
C MET A 91 9.74 -9.28 -6.75
N HIS A 92 9.26 -10.42 -6.24
CA HIS A 92 9.17 -11.65 -7.02
C HIS A 92 8.25 -11.47 -8.22
N TRP A 93 7.04 -10.94 -8.00
CA TRP A 93 6.07 -10.71 -9.06
C TRP A 93 6.57 -9.69 -10.09
N LEU A 94 7.20 -8.59 -9.64
CA LEU A 94 7.78 -7.59 -10.54
C LEU A 94 8.91 -8.16 -11.40
N ALA A 95 9.77 -9.03 -10.84
CA ALA A 95 10.84 -9.66 -11.60
C ALA A 95 10.31 -10.53 -12.75
N GLU A 96 9.16 -11.17 -12.56
CA GLU A 96 8.52 -12.02 -13.56
C GLU A 96 7.70 -11.24 -14.59
N ASN A 97 6.96 -10.22 -14.15
CA ASN A 97 5.92 -9.58 -14.98
C ASN A 97 6.32 -8.19 -15.49
N ARG A 98 7.13 -7.43 -14.74
CA ARG A 98 7.60 -6.07 -15.07
C ARG A 98 9.09 -5.89 -14.73
N PRO A 99 9.98 -6.69 -15.33
CA PRO A 99 11.38 -6.81 -14.92
C PRO A 99 12.15 -5.48 -14.99
N GLU A 100 11.76 -4.57 -15.87
CA GLU A 100 12.35 -3.24 -15.98
C GLU A 100 12.17 -2.41 -14.70
N ILE A 101 11.05 -2.56 -14.01
CA ILE A 101 10.78 -1.86 -12.74
C ILE A 101 11.55 -2.52 -11.60
N ALA A 102 11.57 -3.86 -11.57
CA ALA A 102 12.34 -4.61 -10.57
C ALA A 102 13.83 -4.22 -10.61
N ALA A 103 14.40 -4.12 -11.81
CA ALA A 103 15.80 -3.71 -12.01
C ALA A 103 16.06 -2.28 -11.52
N MET A 104 15.14 -1.35 -11.74
CA MET A 104 15.26 0.03 -11.25
C MET A 104 15.29 0.09 -9.72
N ILE A 105 14.39 -0.65 -9.06
CA ILE A 105 14.33 -0.72 -7.59
C ILE A 105 15.65 -1.30 -7.06
N GLN A 106 16.10 -2.44 -7.58
CA GLN A 106 17.37 -3.05 -7.15
C GLN A 106 18.57 -2.12 -7.36
N GLY A 107 18.60 -1.39 -8.49
CA GLY A 107 19.65 -0.41 -8.78
C GLY A 107 19.67 0.77 -7.80
N GLN A 108 18.51 1.21 -7.29
CA GLN A 108 18.42 2.26 -6.27
C GLN A 108 18.90 1.79 -4.90
N HIS A 109 18.66 0.53 -4.55
CA HIS A 109 19.15 -0.06 -3.29
C HIS A 109 20.66 -0.33 -3.29
N ALA A 110 21.28 -0.59 -4.45
CA ALA A 110 22.71 -0.83 -4.57
C ALA A 110 23.58 0.46 -4.50
N GLN A 111 22.96 1.64 -4.54
CA GLN A 111 23.64 2.95 -4.47
C GLN A 111 23.58 3.60 -3.08
N ARG A 112 23.04 2.90 -2.07
CA ARG A 112 23.01 3.35 -0.66
C ARG A 112 24.08 2.65 0.19
#